data_AF-A0A820IEX6-F1
#
_entry.id   AF-A0A820IEX6-F1
#
_cell.length_a   1.000
_cell.length_b   1.000
_cell.length_c   1.000
_cell.angle_alpha   90.00
_cell.angle_beta   90.00
_cell.angle_gamma   90.00
#
_symmetry.space_group_name_H-M   'P 1'
#
loop_
_entity.id
_entity.type
_entity.pdbx_description
1 polymer ?
#
loop_
_entity_poly.entity_id
_entity_poly.type
_entity_poly.pdbx_seq_one_letter_code
_entity_poly.pdbx_strand_id
1 'polypeptide(L)'
;RKNVAIIGAGVSGFEAGQVLLEDDFDITIFGLQIGQGEIFIVIINNFLYILYLYIISMDCTPWQNIHNYLKRYANKFHLIERIRFETKIILIDKNDLKNGKLPWIVKVETASGDHETFEFDLLVVATGLYSTPE
;
A
#
# COMPACT_ATOMS: atom_id res chain seq x y z
N ARG A 1 2.59 16.57 -10.26
CA ARG A 1 2.27 15.61 -9.18
C ARG A 1 2.95 14.30 -9.50
N LYS A 2 3.70 13.68 -8.58
CA LYS A 2 4.30 12.35 -8.79
C LYS A 2 3.31 11.27 -8.37
N ASN A 3 3.26 10.15 -9.08
CA ASN A 3 2.38 9.03 -8.74
C ASN A 3 3.14 7.91 -7.99
N VAL A 4 2.47 7.31 -7.00
CA VAL A 4 3.07 6.33 -6.08
C VAL A 4 2.20 5.09 -6.01
N ALA A 5 2.80 3.93 -6.22
CA ALA A 5 2.17 2.65 -5.92
C ALA A 5 2.42 2.26 -4.47
N ILE A 6 1.37 1.88 -3.75
CA ILE A 6 1.46 1.31 -2.40
C ILE A 6 0.96 -0.13 -2.47
N ILE A 7 1.80 -1.10 -2.11
CA ILE A 7 1.47 -2.52 -2.18
C ILE A 7 1.08 -3.01 -0.79
N GLY A 8 -0.21 -3.13 -0.52
CA GLY A 8 -0.80 -3.55 0.75
C GLY A 8 -1.83 -2.56 1.27
N ALA A 9 -3.07 -3.01 1.47
CA ALA A 9 -4.17 -2.22 2.04
C ALA A 9 -4.36 -2.50 3.56
N GLY A 10 -3.25 -2.63 4.28
CA GLY A 10 -3.18 -2.78 5.73
C GLY A 10 -2.90 -1.45 6.44
N VAL A 11 -2.58 -1.52 7.74
CA VAL A 11 -2.27 -0.33 8.56
C VAL A 11 -1.13 0.49 7.94
N SER A 12 -0.02 -0.15 7.58
CA SER A 12 1.16 0.50 6.98
C SER A 12 0.85 1.16 5.64
N GLY A 13 0.07 0.50 4.78
CA GLY A 13 -0.31 1.06 3.49
C GLY A 13 -1.23 2.26 3.64
N PHE A 14 -2.12 2.25 4.64
CA PHE A 14 -3.01 3.36 4.92
C PHE A 14 -2.28 4.55 5.52
N GLU A 15 -1.35 4.33 6.44
CA GLU A 15 -0.52 5.39 7.01
C GLU A 15 0.38 6.02 5.94
N ALA A 16 1.07 5.20 5.14
CA ALA A 16 1.84 5.69 4.00
C ALA A 16 0.96 6.49 3.03
N GLY A 17 -0.25 6.01 2.76
CA GLY A 17 -1.20 6.70 1.90
C GLY A 17 -1.63 8.06 2.44
N GLN A 18 -1.92 8.16 3.75
CA GLN A 18 -2.25 9.45 4.38
C GLN A 18 -1.09 10.45 4.19
N VAL A 19 0.11 10.08 4.61
CA VAL A 19 1.29 10.97 4.57
C VAL A 19 1.59 11.41 3.14
N LEU A 20 1.55 10.49 2.19
CA LEU A 20 1.78 10.81 0.78
C LEU A 20 0.70 11.74 0.20
N LEU A 21 -0.55 11.61 0.62
CA LEU A 21 -1.61 12.55 0.20
C LEU A 21 -1.41 13.95 0.78
N GLU A 22 -0.97 14.06 2.03
CA GLU A 22 -0.64 15.34 2.67
C GLU A 22 0.53 16.05 1.96
N ASP A 23 1.49 15.29 1.45
CA ASP A 23 2.64 15.76 0.68
C ASP A 23 2.36 15.97 -0.83
N ASP A 24 1.08 16.04 -1.24
CA ASP A 24 0.63 16.23 -2.63
C ASP A 24 1.10 15.14 -3.62
N PHE A 25 1.31 13.89 -3.19
CA PHE A 25 1.49 12.76 -4.10
C PHE A 25 0.15 12.20 -4.59
N ASP A 26 0.12 11.71 -5.83
CA ASP A 26 -0.98 10.89 -6.31
C ASP A 26 -0.70 9.44 -5.95
N ILE A 27 -1.66 8.72 -5.37
CA ILE A 27 -1.41 7.37 -4.84
C ILE A 27 -2.42 6.36 -5.37
N THR A 28 -1.93 5.15 -5.60
CA THR A 28 -2.75 3.96 -5.84
C THR A 28 -2.34 2.88 -4.87
N ILE A 29 -3.28 2.41 -4.06
CA ILE A 29 -3.08 1.32 -3.11
C ILE A 29 -3.59 0.02 -3.73
N PHE A 30 -2.76 -1.01 -3.77
CA PHE A 30 -3.16 -2.34 -4.22
C PHE A 30 -3.34 -3.26 -3.03
N GLY A 31 -4.44 -3.99 -2.96
CA GLY A 31 -4.66 -4.96 -1.89
C GLY A 31 -5.83 -5.89 -2.17
N LEU A 32 -5.84 -7.05 -1.53
CA LEU A 32 -6.95 -7.99 -1.63
C LEU A 32 -8.17 -7.48 -0.85
N GLN A 33 -7.96 -7.06 0.40
CA GLN A 33 -8.98 -6.52 1.31
C GLN A 33 -8.36 -5.53 2.31
N ILE A 34 -9.21 -4.77 3.01
CA ILE A 34 -8.77 -3.88 4.09
C ILE A 34 -8.34 -4.70 5.31
N GLY A 35 -7.11 -4.47 5.78
CA GLY A 35 -6.63 -4.99 7.07
C GLY A 35 -6.09 -6.42 7.05
N GLN A 36 -5.66 -6.94 5.91
CA GLN A 36 -4.82 -8.15 5.86
C GLN A 36 -3.34 -7.77 6.06
N GLY A 37 -2.68 -8.35 7.06
CA GLY A 37 -1.23 -8.21 7.33
C GLY A 37 -0.93 -7.77 8.76
N GLU A 38 -0.19 -8.60 9.51
CA GLU A 38 0.00 -8.43 10.96
C GLU A 38 1.29 -7.71 11.38
N ILE A 39 2.29 -7.45 10.49
CA ILE A 39 3.56 -6.76 10.84
C ILE A 39 4.10 -5.95 9.64
N PHE A 40 4.81 -4.83 9.86
CA PHE A 40 5.05 -3.74 8.89
C PHE A 40 6.51 -3.58 8.41
N ILE A 41 6.68 -3.25 7.12
CA ILE A 41 7.91 -2.66 6.55
C ILE A 41 7.48 -1.56 5.58
N VAL A 42 8.12 -0.38 5.64
CA VAL A 42 7.95 0.71 4.66
C VAL A 42 9.33 1.07 4.12
N ILE A 43 9.49 1.00 2.79
CA ILE A 43 10.71 1.41 2.08
C ILE A 43 10.36 2.62 1.23
N ILE A 44 10.99 3.76 1.52
CA ILE A 44 10.89 4.98 0.70
C ILE A 44 12.31 5.39 0.32
N ASN A 45 12.59 5.49 -0.99
CA ASN A 45 13.88 5.98 -1.52
C ASN A 45 15.14 5.29 -0.95
N ASN A 46 15.15 3.95 -0.84
CA ASN A 46 16.23 3.17 -0.21
C ASN A 46 16.46 3.43 1.29
N PHE A 47 15.60 4.20 1.96
CA PHE A 47 15.60 4.33 3.41
C PHE A 47 14.53 3.40 4.00
N LEU A 48 14.99 2.45 4.82
CA LEU A 48 14.14 1.59 5.62
C LEU A 48 13.62 2.39 6.82
N TYR A 49 12.34 2.73 6.81
CA TYR A 49 11.67 3.30 7.97
C TYR A 49 10.90 2.18 8.66
N ILE A 50 11.49 1.62 9.72
CA ILE A 50 10.79 0.73 10.65
C ILE A 50 9.97 1.63 11.58
N LEU A 51 8.68 1.83 11.28
CA LEU A 51 7.83 2.63 12.13
C LEU A 51 7.30 1.77 13.30
N TYR A 52 7.88 1.96 14.48
CA TYR A 52 7.51 1.24 15.72
C TYR A 52 6.37 1.90 16.51
N LEU A 53 5.79 3.02 16.06
CA LEU A 53 4.99 3.87 16.95
C LEU A 53 3.60 4.23 16.41
N TYR A 54 2.68 3.26 16.40
CA TYR A 54 1.25 3.57 16.60
C TYR A 54 0.47 2.48 17.36
N ILE A 55 1.16 1.50 17.96
CA ILE A 55 0.52 0.48 18.79
C ILE A 55 0.33 0.97 20.25
N ILE A 56 1.07 1.97 20.71
CA ILE A 56 1.02 2.42 22.12
C ILE A 56 -0.25 3.24 22.47
N SER A 57 -1.09 3.65 21.50
CA SER A 57 -2.38 4.30 21.81
C SER A 57 -3.61 3.43 21.55
N MET A 58 -3.45 2.21 21.02
CA MET A 58 -4.55 1.27 20.92
C MET A 58 -4.69 0.53 22.25
N ASP A 59 -5.34 1.17 23.22
CA ASP A 59 -5.97 0.48 24.33
C ASP A 59 -6.82 -0.66 23.78
N CYS A 60 -6.31 -1.89 23.88
CA CYS A 60 -7.04 -3.15 23.95
C CYS A 60 -8.38 -3.25 23.19
N THR A 61 -8.48 -2.77 21.94
CA THR A 61 -9.69 -3.03 21.16
C THR A 61 -9.60 -4.45 20.60
N PRO A 62 -10.57 -5.34 20.88
CA PRO A 62 -10.61 -6.67 20.28
C PRO A 62 -10.37 -6.61 18.76
N TRP A 63 -9.72 -7.61 18.15
CA TRP A 63 -9.43 -7.64 16.70
C TRP A 63 -10.63 -7.27 15.80
N GLN A 64 -11.84 -7.60 16.26
CA GLN A 64 -13.12 -7.24 15.64
C GLN A 64 -13.29 -5.72 15.41
N ASN A 65 -12.65 -4.88 16.23
CA ASN A 65 -12.69 -3.42 16.13
C ASN A 65 -11.61 -2.84 15.22
N ILE A 66 -10.51 -3.56 14.96
CA ILE A 66 -9.40 -3.07 14.13
C ILE A 66 -9.84 -2.92 12.67
N HIS A 67 -10.60 -3.87 12.13
CA HIS A 67 -11.15 -3.76 10.77
C HIS A 67 -12.05 -2.52 10.61
N ASN A 68 -12.94 -2.29 11.57
CA ASN A 68 -13.82 -1.12 11.58
C ASN A 68 -13.05 0.18 11.74
N TYR A 69 -12.02 0.19 12.58
CA TYR A 69 -11.11 1.32 12.73
C TYR A 69 -10.42 1.65 11.41
N LEU A 70 -9.81 0.65 10.76
CA LEU A 70 -9.11 0.81 9.48
C LEU A 70 -10.05 1.29 8.37
N LYS A 71 -11.29 0.77 8.33
CA LYS A 71 -12.30 1.26 7.39
C LYS A 71 -12.66 2.71 7.66
N ARG A 72 -12.87 3.12 8.92
CA ARG A 72 -13.15 4.52 9.28
C ARG A 72 -11.96 5.44 8.97
N TYR A 73 -10.75 4.98 9.23
CA TYR A 73 -9.51 5.69 8.90
C TYR A 73 -9.41 5.90 7.39
N ALA A 74 -9.56 4.85 6.59
CA ALA A 74 -9.50 4.94 5.14
C ALA A 74 -10.58 5.85 4.55
N ASN A 75 -11.79 5.87 5.12
CA ASN A 75 -12.82 6.83 4.72
C ASN A 75 -12.45 8.27 5.11
N LYS A 76 -11.98 8.49 6.34
CA LYS A 76 -11.60 9.82 6.85
C LYS A 76 -10.55 10.50 5.97
N PHE A 77 -9.60 9.73 5.45
CA PHE A 77 -8.49 10.23 4.64
C PHE A 77 -8.67 9.97 3.14
N HIS A 78 -9.89 9.63 2.69
CA HIS A 78 -10.18 9.40 1.27
C HIS A 78 -9.26 8.33 0.62
N LEU A 79 -8.85 7.32 1.38
CA LEU A 79 -8.01 6.24 0.88
C LEU A 79 -8.83 5.18 0.14
N ILE A 80 -10.11 4.99 0.50
CA ILE A 80 -10.98 3.96 -0.11
C ILE A 80 -11.07 4.08 -1.63
N GLU A 81 -11.26 5.29 -2.14
CA GLU A 81 -11.35 5.58 -3.58
C GLU A 81 -10.01 5.41 -4.34
N ARG A 82 -8.92 5.20 -3.61
CA ARG A 82 -7.56 5.00 -4.13
C ARG A 82 -7.10 3.55 -4.00
N ILE A 83 -7.93 2.68 -3.44
CA ILE A 83 -7.64 1.25 -3.33
C ILE A 83 -8.16 0.52 -4.56
N ARG A 84 -7.28 -0.24 -5.21
CA ARG A 84 -7.63 -1.30 -6.14
C ARG A 84 -7.76 -2.59 -5.34
N PHE A 85 -9.01 -2.96 -5.07
CA PHE A 85 -9.36 -4.21 -4.42
C PHE A 85 -9.25 -5.38 -5.39
N GLU A 86 -9.12 -6.59 -4.84
CA GLU A 86 -9.12 -7.84 -5.61
C GLU A 86 -8.06 -7.88 -6.73
N THR A 87 -6.97 -7.14 -6.53
CA THR A 87 -5.81 -7.15 -7.42
C THR A 87 -4.66 -7.87 -6.75
N LYS A 88 -4.12 -8.88 -7.43
CA LYS A 88 -2.90 -9.57 -7.03
C LYS A 88 -1.73 -9.00 -7.80
N ILE A 89 -0.67 -8.58 -7.11
CA ILE A 89 0.56 -8.16 -7.77
C ILE A 89 1.28 -9.41 -8.31
N ILE A 90 1.59 -9.41 -9.61
CA ILE A 90 2.30 -10.52 -10.26
C ILE A 90 3.73 -10.15 -10.63
N LEU A 91 4.04 -8.86 -10.82
CA LEU A 91 5.38 -8.40 -11.14
C LEU A 91 5.57 -6.94 -10.72
N ILE A 92 6.73 -6.68 -10.13
CA ILE A 92 7.25 -5.34 -9.86
C ILE A 92 8.62 -5.28 -10.51
N ASP A 93 8.84 -4.32 -11.38
CA ASP A 93 10.10 -4.17 -12.11
C ASP A 93 10.49 -2.69 -12.22
N LYS A 94 11.79 -2.42 -12.15
CA LYS A 94 12.34 -1.08 -12.34
C LYS A 94 12.91 -1.04 -13.75
N ASN A 95 12.06 -0.66 -14.69
CA ASN A 95 12.35 -0.81 -16.11
C ASN A 95 13.36 0.25 -16.61
N ASP A 96 13.86 0.04 -17.82
CA ASP A 96 14.80 0.93 -18.49
C ASP A 96 14.29 2.37 -18.60
N LEU A 97 15.25 3.29 -18.76
CA LEU A 97 15.02 4.74 -18.82
C LEU A 97 13.99 5.08 -19.91
N LYS A 98 12.75 5.39 -19.53
CA LYS A 98 11.70 5.88 -20.42
C LYS A 98 11.56 7.39 -20.29
N ASN A 99 11.68 8.12 -21.40
CA ASN A 99 11.50 9.58 -21.44
C ASN A 99 12.33 10.36 -20.38
N GLY A 100 13.56 9.90 -20.09
CA GLY A 100 14.41 10.53 -19.07
C GLY A 100 14.06 10.16 -17.62
N LYS A 101 13.12 9.25 -17.39
CA LYS A 101 12.70 8.77 -16.07
C LYS A 101 12.86 7.24 -15.95
N LEU A 102 13.03 6.74 -14.74
CA LEU A 102 13.10 5.31 -14.42
C LEU A 102 11.84 4.91 -13.63
N PRO A 103 10.70 4.66 -14.32
CA PRO A 103 9.46 4.32 -13.64
C PRO A 103 9.49 2.91 -13.07
N TRP A 104 8.74 2.72 -11.99
CA TRP A 104 8.37 1.40 -11.49
C TRP A 104 7.20 0.86 -12.32
N ILE A 105 7.36 -0.34 -12.85
CA ILE A 105 6.31 -1.10 -13.52
C ILE A 105 5.68 -2.04 -12.51
N VAL A 106 4.37 -1.91 -12.33
CA VAL A 106 3.57 -2.79 -11.49
C VAL A 106 2.57 -3.51 -12.39
N LYS A 107 2.69 -4.83 -12.50
CA LYS A 107 1.71 -5.68 -13.17
C LYS A 107 0.82 -6.35 -12.14
N VAL A 108 -0.47 -6.33 -12.40
CA VAL A 108 -1.48 -6.93 -11.53
C VAL A 108 -2.35 -7.88 -12.32
N GLU A 109 -2.80 -8.92 -11.63
CA GLU A 109 -3.87 -9.82 -12.05
C GLU A 109 -5.13 -9.39 -11.31
N THR A 110 -6.20 -9.15 -12.06
CA THR A 110 -7.53 -8.79 -11.54
C THR A 110 -8.31 -10.05 -11.18
N ALA A 111 -9.43 -9.90 -10.45
CA ALA A 111 -10.32 -11.01 -10.12
C ALA A 111 -10.88 -11.75 -11.36
N SER A 112 -10.99 -11.08 -12.52
CA SER A 112 -11.41 -11.70 -13.78
C SER A 112 -10.29 -12.53 -14.45
N GLY A 113 -9.07 -12.49 -13.93
CA GLY A 113 -7.88 -13.11 -14.52
C GLY A 113 -7.21 -12.25 -15.60
N ASP A 114 -7.68 -11.01 -15.80
CA ASP A 114 -7.06 -10.07 -16.73
C ASP A 114 -5.81 -9.45 -16.12
N HIS A 115 -4.81 -9.19 -16.97
CA HIS A 115 -3.57 -8.54 -16.57
C HIS A 115 -3.57 -7.05 -16.92
N GLU A 116 -3.30 -6.21 -15.94
CA GLU A 116 -3.12 -4.77 -16.11
C GLU A 116 -1.70 -4.36 -15.75
N THR A 117 -1.16 -3.36 -16.45
CA THR A 117 0.20 -2.83 -16.21
C THR A 117 0.12 -1.33 -15.92
N PHE A 118 0.80 -0.92 -14.86
CA PHE A 118 0.87 0.46 -14.40
C PHE A 118 2.30 0.95 -14.31
N GLU A 119 2.49 2.25 -14.53
CA GLU A 119 3.77 2.93 -14.36
C GLU A 119 3.67 3.96 -13.22
N PHE A 120 4.63 3.92 -12.30
CA PHE A 120 4.69 4.82 -11.14
C PHE A 120 6.06 5.47 -10.99
N ASP A 121 6.10 6.72 -10.53
CA ASP A 121 7.34 7.42 -10.20
C ASP A 121 8.00 6.82 -8.95
N LEU A 122 7.20 6.31 -8.00
CA LEU A 122 7.66 5.73 -6.74
C LEU A 122 6.86 4.47 -6.35
N LEU A 123 7.46 3.65 -5.50
CA LEU A 123 6.87 2.41 -4.99
C LEU A 123 7.07 2.32 -3.48
N VAL A 124 6.00 1.97 -2.77
CA VAL A 124 5.99 1.60 -1.36
C VAL A 124 5.52 0.16 -1.23
N VAL A 125 6.33 -0.70 -0.62
CA VAL A 125 5.94 -2.08 -0.32
C VAL A 125 5.50 -2.14 1.15
N ALA A 126 4.25 -2.55 1.38
CA ALA A 126 3.56 -2.55 2.66
C ALA A 126 2.73 -3.83 2.88
N THR A 127 3.15 -4.96 2.29
CA THR A 127 2.43 -6.27 2.32
C THR A 127 2.49 -6.97 3.68
N GLY A 128 3.38 -6.52 4.54
CA GLY A 128 3.68 -7.13 5.82
C GLY A 128 4.43 -8.46 5.73
N LEU A 129 4.91 -8.94 6.88
CA LEU A 129 5.87 -10.05 6.96
C LEU A 129 5.26 -11.46 7.07
N TYR A 130 3.96 -11.60 7.39
CA TYR A 130 3.33 -12.88 7.76
C TYR A 130 2.22 -13.34 6.81
N SER A 131 2.31 -13.02 5.51
CA SER A 131 1.32 -13.47 4.52
C SER A 131 1.50 -14.92 4.05
N THR A 132 2.61 -15.56 4.39
CA THR A 132 2.90 -16.98 4.08
C THR A 132 3.13 -17.75 5.37
N PRO A 133 2.36 -18.80 5.68
CA PRO A 133 2.74 -19.74 6.74
C PRO A 133 4.02 -20.48 6.33
N GLU A 134 4.95 -20.67 7.27
CA GLU A 134 6.11 -21.57 7.11
C GLU A 134 5.68 -23.05 7.02
#